data_AF-A0A3D1BMJ1-F1
#
_entry.id   AF-A0A3D1BMJ1-F1
#
_cell.length_a   1.000
_cell.length_b   1.000
_cell.length_c   1.000
_cell.angle_alpha   90.00
_cell.angle_beta   90.00
_cell.angle_gamma   90.00
#
_symmetry.space_group_name_H-M   'P 1'
#
loop_
_entity.id
_entity.type
_entity.pdbx_description
1 polymer ?
#
loop_
_entity_poly.entity_id
_entity_poly.type
_entity_poly.pdbx_seq_one_letter_code
_entity_poly.pdbx_strand_id
1 'polypeptide(L)' 'FREASWDEALDYISERLKAIKDKYGSDAIAGLSSARCTNEENYLFQKFIRAVIGTNNIDHCARY' A
#
# COMPACT_ATOMS: atom_id res chain seq x y z
N PHE A 1 14.68 -8.10 13.13
CA PHE A 1 14.66 -7.92 11.66
C PHE A 1 15.81 -8.72 11.07
N ARG A 2 15.76 -9.04 9.77
CA ARG A 2 16.87 -9.62 9.02
C ARG A 2 17.04 -8.87 7.70
N GLU A 3 18.23 -8.94 7.14
CA GLU A 3 18.45 -8.46 5.78
C GLU A 3 17.71 -9.35 4.76
N ALA A 4 17.29 -8.73 3.67
CA ALA A 4 16.57 -9.36 2.57
C ALA A 4 16.91 -8.63 1.26
N SER A 5 16.86 -9.34 0.14
CA SER A 5 16.93 -8.70 -1.18
C SER A 5 15.60 -7.98 -1.49
N TRP A 6 15.64 -7.07 -2.46
CA TRP A 6 14.43 -6.41 -2.95
C TRP A 6 13.41 -7.40 -3.51
N ASP A 7 13.86 -8.38 -4.30
CA ASP A 7 12.98 -9.39 -4.89
C ASP A 7 12.26 -10.20 -3.82
N GLU A 8 13.02 -10.68 -2.82
CA GLU A 8 12.46 -11.45 -1.71
C GLU A 8 11.41 -10.64 -0.92
N ALA A 9 11.72 -9.38 -0.60
CA ALA A 9 10.81 -8.54 0.16
C ALA A 9 9.54 -8.22 -0.63
N LEU A 10 9.66 -7.90 -1.92
CA LEU A 10 8.52 -7.54 -2.76
C LEU A 10 7.63 -8.75 -3.06
N ASP A 11 8.21 -9.93 -3.33
CA ASP A 11 7.45 -11.16 -3.52
C ASP A 11 6.63 -11.49 -2.28
N TYR A 12 7.28 -11.47 -1.11
CA TYR A 12 6.62 -11.71 0.17
C TYR A 12 5.48 -10.72 0.43
N ILE A 13 5.72 -9.41 0.25
CA ILE A 13 4.68 -8.38 0.43
C ILE A 13 3.51 -8.63 -0.53
N SER A 14 3.78 -8.93 -1.79
CA SER A 14 2.75 -9.13 -2.80
C SER A 14 1.87 -10.36 -2.49
N GLU A 15 2.47 -11.47 -2.04
CA GLU A 15 1.77 -12.68 -1.65
C GLU A 15 0.85 -12.42 -0.45
N ARG A 16 1.37 -11.74 0.57
CA ARG A 16 0.61 -11.44 1.79
C ARG A 16 -0.54 -10.47 1.52
N LEU A 17 -0.32 -9.42 0.72
CA LEU A 17 -1.39 -8.48 0.35
C LEU A 17 -2.49 -9.17 -0.47
N LYS A 18 -2.14 -10.04 -1.42
CA LYS A 18 -3.12 -10.84 -2.18
C LYS A 18 -3.90 -11.76 -1.25
N ALA A 19 -3.22 -12.53 -0.39
CA ALA A 19 -3.88 -13.45 0.53
C ALA A 19 -4.84 -12.74 1.51
N ILE A 20 -4.47 -11.54 2.00
CA ILE A 20 -5.35 -10.72 2.84
C ILE A 20 -6.57 -10.25 2.04
N LYS A 21 -6.35 -9.72 0.84
CA LYS A 21 -7.42 -9.24 -0.04
C LYS A 21 -8.40 -10.37 -0.41
N ASP A 22 -7.90 -11.55 -0.74
CA ASP A 22 -8.72 -12.70 -1.13
C ASP A 22 -9.55 -13.24 0.05
N LYS A 23 -8.98 -13.20 1.26
CA LYS A 23 -9.64 -13.74 2.47
C LYS A 23 -10.61 -12.76 3.13
N TYR A 24 -10.30 -11.46 3.12
CA TYR A 24 -11.00 -10.45 3.91
C TYR A 24 -11.56 -9.28 3.08
N GLY A 25 -11.32 -9.27 1.76
CA GLY A 25 -11.69 -8.17 0.87
C GLY A 25 -10.64 -7.06 0.80
N SER A 26 -10.77 -6.17 -0.20
CA SER A 26 -9.83 -5.06 -0.42
C SER A 26 -9.84 -4.04 0.71
N ASP A 27 -10.98 -3.83 1.38
CA ASP A 27 -11.12 -2.89 2.49
C ASP A 27 -10.43 -3.35 3.78
N ALA A 28 -9.91 -4.58 3.84
CA ALA A 28 -9.06 -5.03 4.93
C ALA A 28 -7.62 -4.45 4.87
N ILE A 29 -7.30 -3.70 3.81
CA ILE A 29 -5.99 -3.07 3.59
C ILE A 29 -6.16 -1.55 3.66
N ALA A 30 -5.19 -0.86 4.25
CA ALA A 30 -5.14 0.60 4.27
C ALA A 30 -3.75 1.11 3.86
N GLY A 31 -3.71 2.28 3.23
CA GLY A 31 -2.47 2.99 2.89
C GLY A 31 -2.32 4.30 3.66
N LEU A 32 -1.12 4.60 4.14
CA LEU A 32 -0.79 5.87 4.79
C LEU A 32 0.31 6.57 3.99
N SER A 33 0.00 7.75 3.45
CA SER A 33 0.94 8.59 2.72
C SER A 33 1.42 9.78 3.55
N SER A 34 2.40 10.53 3.04
CA SER A 34 3.15 11.52 3.81
C SER A 34 3.29 12.84 3.05
N ALA A 35 3.17 13.94 3.79
CA ALA A 35 3.40 15.30 3.28
C ALA A 35 4.89 15.56 2.96
N ARG A 36 5.77 14.64 3.38
CA ARG A 36 7.20 14.68 3.05
C ARG A 36 7.52 14.00 1.71
N CYS A 37 6.55 13.32 1.09
CA CYS A 37 6.69 12.79 -0.25
C CYS A 37 6.28 13.84 -1.29
N THR A 38 6.76 13.68 -2.52
CA THR A 38 6.36 14.49 -3.66
C THR A 38 4.89 14.25 -4.03
N ASN A 39 4.32 15.16 -4.82
CA ASN A 39 2.95 15.01 -5.32
C ASN A 39 2.83 13.81 -6.24
N GLU A 40 3.87 13.52 -7.01
CA GLU A 40 3.96 12.40 -7.94
C GLU A 40 3.99 11.06 -7.20
N GLU A 41 4.77 10.95 -6.12
CA GLU A 41 4.80 9.76 -5.25
C GLU A 41 3.44 9.54 -4.58
N ASN A 42 2.82 10.60 -4.07
CA ASN A 42 1.48 10.52 -3.47
C ASN A 42 0.43 10.13 -4.51
N TYR A 43 0.56 10.61 -5.76
CA TYR A 43 -0.30 10.21 -6.86
C TYR A 43 -0.13 8.73 -7.22
N LEU A 44 1.10 8.22 -7.29
CA LEU A 44 1.36 6.81 -7.53
C LEU A 44 0.82 5.93 -6.40
N PHE A 45 1.02 6.35 -5.14
CA PHE A 45 0.55 5.61 -3.98
C PHE A 45 -0.98 5.55 -3.92
N GLN A 46 -1.68 6.68 -4.13
CA GLN A 46 -3.15 6.66 -4.15
C GLN A 46 -3.71 5.88 -5.34
N LYS A 47 -3.03 5.90 -6.49
CA LYS A 47 -3.38 5.04 -7.62
C LYS A 47 -3.19 3.56 -7.30
N PHE A 48 -2.12 3.18 -6.61
CA PHE A 48 -1.90 1.80 -6.17
C PHE A 48 -3.01 1.32 -5.22
N ILE A 49 -3.32 2.09 -4.18
CA ILE A 49 -4.36 1.72 -3.21
C ILE A 49 -5.75 1.66 -3.89
N ARG A 50 -6.11 2.64 -4.71
CA ARG A 50 -7.45 2.69 -5.33
C ARG A 50 -7.62 1.74 -6.50
N ALA A 51 -6.65 1.68 -7.42
CA ALA A 51 -6.79 0.92 -8.66
C ALA A 51 -6.27 -0.52 -8.56
N VAL A 52 -5.18 -0.75 -7.80
CA VAL A 52 -4.56 -2.09 -7.71
C VAL A 52 -5.12 -2.86 -6.51
N ILE A 53 -5.09 -2.26 -5.32
CA ILE A 53 -5.68 -2.88 -4.12
C ILE A 53 -7.21 -2.88 -4.23
N GLY A 54 -7.81 -1.79 -4.71
CA GLY A 54 -9.25 -1.71 -4.93
C GLY A 54 -10.01 -1.21 -3.70
N THR A 55 -9.42 -0.31 -2.91
CA THR A 55 -10.05 0.31 -1.75
C THR A 55 -9.80 1.81 -1.72
N ASN A 56 -10.69 2.56 -1.05
CA ASN A 56 -10.51 3.96 -0.77
C ASN A 56 -9.94 4.22 0.64
N ASN A 57 -9.52 3.17 1.35
CA ASN A 57 -8.87 3.24 2.66
C ASN A 57 -7.44 3.77 2.53
N ILE A 58 -7.32 5.06 2.26
CA ILE A 58 -6.06 5.78 2.16
C ILE A 58 -6.13 7.07 2.97
N ASP A 59 -5.06 7.37 3.70
CA ASP A 59 -4.93 8.61 4.45
C ASP A 59 -3.58 9.30 4.21
N HIS A 60 -3.47 10.53 4.69
CA HIS A 60 -2.31 11.40 4.54
C HIS A 60 -2.06 12.17 5.86
N CYS A 61 -0.80 12.34 6.25
CA CYS A 61 -0.48 12.93 7.57
C CYS A 61 -0.93 14.40 7.76
N ALA A 62 -1.22 15.14 6.68
CA ALA A 62 -1.78 16.49 6.75
C ALA A 62 -3.32 16.50 6.77
N ARG A 63 -3.97 15.46 7.31
CA ARG A 63 -5.44 15.42 7.41
C ARG A 63 -6.02 16.38 8.46
N TYR A 64 -5.18 17.25 9.05
CA TYR A 64 -5.53 18.30 10.00
C TYR A 64 -4.73 19.56 9.70
#